data_AF-A0A068RXM8-F1
#
_entry.id   AF-A0A068RXM8-F1
#
_cell.length_a   1.000
_cell.length_b   1.000
_cell.length_c   1.000
_cell.angle_alpha   90.00
_cell.angle_beta   90.00
_cell.angle_gamma   90.00
#
_symmetry.space_group_name_H-M   'P 1'
#
loop_
_entity.id
_entity.type
_entity.pdbx_description
1 polymer ?
#
loop_
_entity_poly.entity_id
_entity_poly.type
_entity_poly.pdbx_seq_one_letter_code
_entity_poly.pdbx_strand_id
1 'polypeptide(L)'
;MNKFFSNNRNNTSNDVNGDKEPSVNDVDNMSVKHAEPGTGGQFREFIKTVISFTGDLSSLTCPAFFLNGLSLLEYGTYWGDHPAFFTAISSATDPTERMLAVTRWFMSTLWGSYASRCTNGQHEKKPYNPILGEQFLCKLGDVECVCEQVCHHPPISAFYLQDEKAGVSLNGHSGQKARFKGTSIKTEQVGRAVLYVKQYDEQYVIDFPDLMIRGFLTGAAYLELAGVCTIACSNGHTQTTIEFVPKPWFGGEHNHIKGAITCDGEERYTLSGRWSHKTFVTKKGDSDKQLLFDAEEEPMAERKTAPIEEQQEIESHRLWGPVTEALKSKNYSVANAEKSKIEDWQRKVRKERADNNETWQPKLFKFVEDASASDTYSKRNVEMVQQMRRKALLDNGAWTYINSLHERKD
;
A
#
# COMPACT_ATOMS: atom_id res chain seq x y z
N MET A 1 -1.99 -33.67 -62.30
CA MET A 1 -2.01 -35.15 -62.26
C MET A 1 -1.91 -35.59 -60.82
N ASN A 2 -2.89 -36.37 -60.38
CA ASN A 2 -3.07 -36.90 -59.02
C ASN A 2 -1.90 -37.77 -58.54
N LYS A 3 -1.54 -37.69 -57.26
CA LYS A 3 -1.84 -38.70 -56.22
C LYS A 3 -1.06 -38.40 -54.92
N PHE A 4 -1.78 -38.09 -53.84
CA PHE A 4 -2.01 -38.95 -52.67
C PHE A 4 -0.76 -39.22 -51.82
N PHE A 5 -0.65 -38.52 -50.69
CA PHE A 5 -0.11 -39.14 -49.48
C PHE A 5 -1.07 -38.95 -48.31
N SER A 6 -1.26 -40.10 -47.65
CA SER A 6 -2.24 -40.44 -46.64
C SER A 6 -2.07 -39.65 -45.33
N ASN A 7 -3.21 -39.39 -44.71
CA ASN A 7 -3.40 -39.10 -43.30
C ASN A 7 -2.42 -39.86 -42.39
N ASN A 8 -1.84 -39.12 -41.44
CA ASN A 8 -1.75 -39.59 -40.06
C ASN A 8 -2.09 -38.41 -39.14
N ARG A 9 -3.34 -38.42 -38.66
CA ARG A 9 -3.76 -37.59 -37.53
C ARG A 9 -3.14 -38.21 -36.28
N ASN A 10 -2.20 -37.50 -35.67
CA ASN A 10 -2.04 -37.56 -34.22
C ASN A 10 -2.20 -36.14 -33.70
N ASN A 11 -3.42 -35.91 -33.23
CA ASN A 11 -3.84 -34.73 -32.51
C ASN A 11 -3.50 -35.00 -31.04
N THR A 12 -2.42 -34.42 -30.53
CA THR A 12 -2.23 -34.22 -29.09
C THR A 12 -1.64 -32.83 -28.89
N SER A 13 -2.57 -31.90 -28.63
CA SER A 13 -2.43 -30.67 -27.86
C SER A 13 -1.10 -30.54 -27.12
N ASN A 14 -0.23 -29.64 -27.61
CA ASN A 14 0.67 -28.91 -26.72
C ASN A 14 -0.18 -27.87 -26.00
N ASP A 15 -0.75 -28.28 -24.87
CA ASP A 15 -1.25 -27.34 -23.87
C ASP A 15 -0.10 -26.45 -23.44
N VAL A 16 -0.15 -25.20 -23.88
CA VAL A 16 0.66 -24.11 -23.34
C VAL A 16 0.22 -23.95 -21.90
N ASN A 17 1.07 -24.39 -20.97
CA ASN A 17 1.05 -24.17 -19.52
C ASN A 17 -0.09 -23.25 -19.04
N GLY A 18 -1.25 -23.84 -18.76
CA GLY A 18 -2.16 -23.26 -17.79
C GLY A 18 -1.48 -23.37 -16.43
N ASP A 19 -1.23 -22.25 -15.76
CA ASP A 19 -0.71 -22.22 -14.40
C ASP A 19 -1.63 -23.06 -13.49
N LYS A 20 -1.24 -24.30 -13.22
CA LYS A 20 -1.94 -25.14 -12.23
C LYS A 20 -1.72 -24.50 -10.86
N GLU A 21 -2.80 -24.38 -10.10
CA GLU A 21 -2.71 -23.89 -8.73
C GLU A 21 -1.79 -24.81 -7.90
N PRO A 22 -0.84 -24.26 -7.13
CA PRO A 22 0.02 -25.06 -6.28
C PRO A 22 -0.83 -25.79 -5.24
N SER A 23 -0.58 -27.08 -5.08
CA SER A 23 -1.21 -27.95 -4.11
C SER A 23 -0.30 -28.23 -2.91
N VAL A 24 -0.87 -28.76 -1.83
CA VAL A 24 -0.11 -29.17 -0.64
C VAL A 24 0.97 -30.21 -0.99
N ASN A 25 0.71 -31.06 -1.99
CA ASN A 25 1.66 -32.07 -2.46
C ASN A 25 2.84 -31.46 -3.22
N ASP A 26 2.70 -30.26 -3.76
CA ASP A 26 3.77 -29.56 -4.46
C ASP A 26 4.78 -28.95 -3.48
N VAL A 27 4.40 -28.78 -2.21
CA VAL A 27 5.24 -28.16 -1.16
C VAL A 27 6.49 -28.96 -0.85
N ASP A 28 6.40 -30.28 -0.88
CA ASP A 28 7.56 -31.14 -0.60
C ASP A 28 8.60 -31.06 -1.74
N ASN A 29 8.17 -30.71 -2.95
CA ASN A 29 9.04 -30.45 -4.11
C ASN A 29 9.51 -28.99 -4.20
N MET A 30 9.01 -28.09 -3.34
CA MET A 30 9.43 -26.69 -3.34
C MET A 30 10.83 -26.53 -2.75
N SER A 31 11.71 -25.94 -3.55
CA SER A 31 13.05 -25.55 -3.12
C SER A 31 12.98 -24.23 -2.36
N VAL A 32 13.14 -24.29 -1.04
CA VAL A 32 13.18 -23.11 -0.16
C VAL A 32 14.58 -22.50 -0.20
N LYS A 33 14.96 -21.94 -1.34
CA LYS A 33 16.33 -21.45 -1.59
C LYS A 33 16.68 -20.22 -0.77
N HIS A 34 15.68 -19.42 -0.41
CA HIS A 34 15.86 -18.08 0.17
C HIS A 34 15.30 -17.93 1.58
N ALA A 35 14.85 -19.03 2.22
CA ALA A 35 14.47 -18.94 3.64
C ALA A 35 15.69 -18.74 4.53
N GLU A 36 15.44 -18.17 5.70
CA GLU A 36 16.47 -17.97 6.70
C GLU A 36 17.08 -19.32 7.15
N PRO A 37 18.41 -19.41 7.31
CA PRO A 37 19.07 -20.63 7.75
C PRO A 37 18.43 -21.20 9.02
N GLY A 38 18.16 -22.51 9.02
CA GLY A 38 17.52 -23.20 10.16
C GLY A 38 16.00 -23.08 10.23
N THR A 39 15.35 -22.27 9.38
CA THR A 39 13.88 -22.09 9.39
C THR A 39 13.13 -22.93 8.35
N GLY A 40 13.84 -23.64 7.46
CA GLY A 40 13.27 -24.31 6.28
C GLY A 40 12.13 -25.29 6.58
N GLY A 41 12.17 -26.00 7.73
CA GLY A 41 11.07 -26.87 8.17
C GLY A 41 9.81 -26.08 8.54
N GLN A 42 9.95 -25.03 9.36
CA GLN A 42 8.84 -24.16 9.75
C GLN A 42 8.27 -23.39 8.55
N PHE A 43 9.11 -23.02 7.60
CA PHE A 43 8.71 -22.41 6.34
C PHE A 43 7.78 -23.33 5.55
N ARG A 44 8.17 -24.60 5.33
CA ARG A 44 7.35 -25.56 4.58
C ARG A 44 5.98 -25.77 5.23
N GLU A 45 5.94 -25.93 6.55
CA GLU A 45 4.67 -26.11 7.27
C GLU A 45 3.77 -24.88 7.21
N PHE A 46 4.35 -23.68 7.26
CA PHE A 46 3.60 -22.45 7.05
C PHE A 46 3.01 -22.38 5.64
N ILE A 47 3.80 -22.69 4.60
CA ILE A 47 3.31 -22.70 3.22
C ILE A 47 2.17 -23.72 3.02
N LYS A 48 2.25 -24.92 3.62
CA LYS A 48 1.15 -25.91 3.60
C LYS A 48 -0.14 -25.33 4.18
N THR A 49 -0.03 -24.65 5.34
CA THR A 49 -1.17 -23.99 6.00
C THR A 49 -1.78 -22.93 5.11
N VAL A 50 -0.92 -22.10 4.51
CA VAL A 50 -1.28 -20.99 3.65
C VAL A 50 -2.00 -21.47 2.39
N ILE A 51 -1.48 -22.48 1.68
CA ILE A 51 -2.11 -23.05 0.47
C ILE A 51 -3.47 -23.70 0.79
N SER A 52 -3.60 -24.32 1.96
CA SER A 52 -4.84 -24.98 2.38
C SER A 52 -5.90 -23.99 2.89
N PHE A 53 -5.57 -22.71 3.04
CA PHE A 53 -6.45 -21.73 3.66
C PHE A 53 -7.50 -21.18 2.69
N THR A 54 -8.76 -21.24 3.09
CA THR A 54 -9.91 -20.83 2.26
C THR A 54 -10.50 -19.46 2.65
N GLY A 55 -10.00 -18.83 3.73
CA GLY A 55 -10.43 -17.51 4.20
C GLY A 55 -9.58 -16.34 3.69
N ASP A 56 -9.70 -15.17 4.33
CA ASP A 56 -8.84 -14.01 4.07
C ASP A 56 -7.47 -14.16 4.76
N LEU A 57 -6.41 -14.22 3.95
CA LEU A 57 -5.03 -14.46 4.42
C LEU A 57 -4.53 -13.47 5.46
N SER A 58 -5.09 -12.25 5.50
CA SER A 58 -4.75 -11.25 6.52
C SER A 58 -5.02 -11.74 7.96
N SER A 59 -5.94 -12.70 8.13
CA SER A 59 -6.29 -13.32 9.41
C SER A 59 -5.34 -14.44 9.86
N LEU A 60 -4.49 -14.96 8.97
CA LEU A 60 -3.54 -16.01 9.32
C LEU A 60 -2.42 -15.46 10.20
N THR A 61 -2.14 -16.18 11.29
CA THR A 61 -0.99 -15.89 12.13
C THR A 61 0.28 -16.44 11.47
N CYS A 62 1.23 -15.54 11.18
CA CYS A 62 2.52 -15.91 10.62
C CYS A 62 3.57 -16.14 11.73
N PRO A 63 4.46 -17.12 11.58
CA PRO A 63 5.62 -17.29 12.44
C PRO A 63 6.51 -16.04 12.47
N ALA A 64 7.16 -15.77 13.61
CA ALA A 64 8.00 -14.58 13.80
C ALA A 64 9.08 -14.36 12.72
N PHE A 65 9.70 -15.42 12.19
CA PHE A 65 10.76 -15.27 11.17
C PHE A 65 10.28 -14.69 9.82
N PHE A 66 8.96 -14.73 9.56
CA PHE A 66 8.35 -14.06 8.40
C PHE A 66 8.09 -12.57 8.62
N LEU A 67 8.32 -12.04 9.82
CA LEU A 67 7.98 -10.67 10.18
C LEU A 67 9.11 -9.70 9.85
N ASN A 68 8.78 -8.49 9.41
CA ASN A 68 9.75 -7.46 9.04
C ASN A 68 10.14 -6.52 10.20
N GLY A 69 9.48 -6.63 11.35
CA GLY A 69 9.76 -5.78 12.52
C GLY A 69 9.04 -4.44 12.54
N LEU A 70 8.15 -4.16 11.58
CA LEU A 70 7.36 -2.94 11.45
C LEU A 70 5.87 -3.25 11.60
N SER A 71 5.12 -2.35 12.21
CA SER A 71 3.66 -2.41 12.15
C SER A 71 3.18 -1.99 10.77
N LEU A 72 2.11 -2.63 10.27
CA LEU A 72 1.47 -2.18 9.02
C LEU A 72 0.96 -0.73 9.16
N LEU A 73 0.71 -0.26 10.39
CA LEU A 73 0.28 1.10 10.65
C LEU A 73 1.32 2.15 10.23
N GLU A 74 2.60 1.80 10.33
CA GLU A 74 3.72 2.66 9.91
C GLU A 74 3.73 2.88 8.39
N TYR A 75 3.13 1.97 7.61
CA TYR A 75 3.11 2.07 6.15
C TYR A 75 2.31 3.27 5.66
N GLY A 76 1.36 3.78 6.46
CA GLY A 76 0.66 5.03 6.16
C GLY A 76 1.59 6.25 6.04
N THR A 77 2.80 6.16 6.62
CA THR A 77 3.78 7.26 6.58
C THR A 77 4.64 7.27 5.32
N TYR A 78 4.62 6.23 4.49
CA TYR A 78 5.35 6.23 3.21
C TYR A 78 4.84 7.33 2.24
N TRP A 79 3.61 7.81 2.46
CA TRP A 79 3.06 8.98 1.77
C TRP A 79 3.82 10.29 2.05
N GLY A 80 4.62 10.32 3.12
CA GLY A 80 5.41 11.48 3.55
C GLY A 80 6.92 11.31 3.36
N ASP A 81 7.39 10.26 2.68
CA ASP A 81 8.82 9.95 2.57
C ASP A 81 9.65 11.09 1.94
N HIS A 82 9.03 11.90 1.09
CA HIS A 82 9.67 13.05 0.45
C HIS A 82 8.91 14.34 0.79
N PRO A 83 9.09 14.88 2.01
CA PRO A 83 8.31 16.03 2.50
C PRO A 83 8.46 17.25 1.59
N ALA A 84 9.63 17.46 1.00
CA ALA A 84 9.84 18.55 0.04
C ALA A 84 8.91 18.49 -1.18
N PHE A 85 8.61 17.29 -1.71
CA PHE A 85 7.66 17.14 -2.82
C PHE A 85 6.22 17.32 -2.38
N PHE A 86 5.87 16.86 -1.17
CA PHE A 86 4.55 17.07 -0.59
C PHE A 86 4.25 18.56 -0.37
N THR A 87 5.18 19.27 0.28
CA THR A 87 5.11 20.71 0.56
C THR A 87 5.09 21.55 -0.71
N ALA A 88 5.85 21.16 -1.74
CA ALA A 88 5.93 21.94 -2.99
C ALA A 88 4.62 21.98 -3.78
N ILE A 89 3.65 21.10 -3.50
CA ILE A 89 2.38 21.04 -4.23
C ILE A 89 1.63 22.38 -4.16
N SER A 90 1.58 23.02 -2.99
CA SER A 90 0.86 24.30 -2.84
C SER A 90 1.52 25.47 -3.58
N SER A 91 2.80 25.36 -3.91
CA SER A 91 3.55 26.42 -4.60
C SER A 91 3.22 26.52 -6.10
N ALA A 92 2.60 25.50 -6.70
CA ALA A 92 2.25 25.51 -8.12
C ALA A 92 0.90 26.22 -8.36
N THR A 93 0.91 27.34 -9.08
CA THR A 93 -0.29 28.16 -9.33
C THR A 93 -1.13 27.66 -10.50
N ASP A 94 -0.50 27.20 -11.58
CA ASP A 94 -1.20 26.61 -12.73
C ASP A 94 -1.79 25.23 -12.36
N PRO A 95 -3.07 24.94 -12.64
CA PRO A 95 -3.69 23.65 -12.30
C PRO A 95 -2.97 22.43 -12.89
N THR A 96 -2.43 22.54 -14.11
CA THR A 96 -1.73 21.43 -14.76
C THR A 96 -0.37 21.20 -14.13
N GLU A 97 0.37 22.27 -13.85
CA GLU A 97 1.67 22.18 -13.14
C GLU A 97 1.48 21.70 -11.70
N ARG A 98 0.37 22.05 -11.05
CA ARG A 98 0.03 21.52 -9.72
C ARG A 98 -0.30 20.03 -9.78
N MET A 99 -1.04 19.57 -10.79
CA MET A 99 -1.24 18.14 -11.02
C MET A 99 0.09 17.41 -11.32
N LEU A 100 1.03 18.04 -12.03
CA LEU A 100 2.38 17.50 -12.22
C LEU A 100 3.14 17.38 -10.89
N ALA A 101 3.03 18.37 -10.00
CA ALA A 101 3.61 18.31 -8.66
C ALA A 101 2.99 17.18 -7.80
N VAL A 102 1.65 17.06 -7.82
CA VAL A 102 0.94 15.94 -7.17
C VAL A 102 1.40 14.60 -7.73
N THR A 103 1.58 14.51 -9.05
CA THR A 103 2.05 13.29 -9.71
C THR A 103 3.48 12.94 -9.30
N ARG A 104 4.39 13.93 -9.26
CA ARG A 104 5.77 13.73 -8.78
C ARG A 104 5.79 13.22 -7.35
N TRP A 105 5.03 13.85 -6.46
CA TRP A 105 4.91 13.42 -5.07
C TRP A 105 4.35 11.99 -4.98
N PHE A 106 3.24 11.68 -5.67
CA PHE A 106 2.68 10.33 -5.67
C PHE A 106 3.70 9.28 -6.10
N MET A 107 4.45 9.53 -7.18
CA MET A 107 5.50 8.63 -7.66
C MET A 107 6.60 8.40 -6.62
N SER A 108 6.93 9.41 -5.81
CA SER A 108 7.95 9.30 -4.78
C SER A 108 7.54 8.38 -3.61
N THR A 109 6.24 8.23 -3.36
CA THR A 109 5.69 7.36 -2.30
C THR A 109 5.83 5.86 -2.61
N LEU A 110 5.97 5.48 -3.88
CA LEU A 110 5.82 4.08 -4.31
C LEU A 110 7.01 3.20 -3.91
N TRP A 111 8.23 3.72 -4.01
CA TRP A 111 9.42 2.99 -3.57
C TRP A 111 9.36 2.66 -2.09
N GLY A 112 9.09 3.70 -1.27
CA GLY A 112 8.88 3.58 0.15
C GLY A 112 7.76 2.62 0.50
N SER A 113 6.64 2.67 -0.21
CA SER A 113 5.49 1.78 0.06
C SER A 113 5.72 0.32 -0.32
N TYR A 114 6.43 0.05 -1.42
CA TYR A 114 6.33 -1.26 -2.09
C TYR A 114 7.67 -1.93 -2.46
N ALA A 115 8.82 -1.25 -2.40
CA ALA A 115 10.10 -1.84 -2.82
C ALA A 115 11.31 -1.67 -1.89
N SER A 116 11.38 -0.64 -1.05
CA SER A 116 12.57 -0.36 -0.22
C SER A 116 12.97 -1.48 0.77
N ARG A 117 12.06 -2.39 1.16
CA ARG A 117 12.41 -3.60 1.96
C ARG A 117 13.05 -4.72 1.13
N CYS A 118 12.95 -4.68 -0.19
CA CYS A 118 13.48 -5.69 -1.12
C CYS A 118 14.83 -5.27 -1.72
N THR A 119 15.72 -4.72 -0.90
CA THR A 119 17.06 -4.24 -1.32
C THR A 119 18.15 -5.13 -0.75
N ASN A 120 19.35 -5.12 -1.34
CA ASN A 120 20.53 -5.82 -0.81
C ASN A 120 20.30 -7.32 -0.53
N GLY A 121 19.57 -8.00 -1.42
CA GLY A 121 19.23 -9.42 -1.29
C GLY A 121 18.17 -9.73 -0.22
N GLN A 122 17.54 -8.71 0.36
CA GLN A 122 16.38 -8.87 1.24
C GLN A 122 15.10 -9.05 0.42
N HIS A 123 14.09 -9.61 1.07
CA HIS A 123 12.80 -9.97 0.49
C HIS A 123 11.68 -9.38 1.33
N GLU A 124 10.52 -9.18 0.71
CA GLU A 124 9.35 -8.67 1.40
C GLU A 124 8.96 -9.63 2.53
N LYS A 125 8.67 -9.06 3.68
CA LYS A 125 8.31 -9.79 4.88
C LYS A 125 7.02 -9.19 5.42
N LYS A 126 6.23 -10.00 6.11
CA LYS A 126 4.93 -9.58 6.60
C LYS A 126 5.10 -8.54 7.73
N PRO A 127 4.43 -7.38 7.68
CA PRO A 127 4.39 -6.49 8.84
C PRO A 127 3.55 -7.08 9.98
N TYR A 128 3.71 -6.52 11.18
CA TYR A 128 2.78 -6.80 12.27
C TYR A 128 1.36 -6.39 11.86
N ASN A 129 0.38 -7.23 12.19
CA ASN A 129 -1.02 -6.85 12.02
C ASN A 129 -1.38 -5.89 13.17
N PRO A 130 -1.70 -4.62 12.91
CA PRO A 130 -1.85 -3.67 13.98
C PRO A 130 -3.02 -4.03 14.90
N ILE A 131 -2.86 -3.75 16.18
CA ILE A 131 -3.96 -3.94 17.12
C ILE A 131 -5.02 -2.86 16.94
N LEU A 132 -6.31 -3.16 17.17
CA LEU A 132 -7.37 -2.15 17.20
C LEU A 132 -7.02 -1.02 18.20
N GLY A 133 -6.98 0.21 17.71
CA GLY A 133 -6.58 1.39 18.48
C GLY A 133 -5.08 1.63 18.58
N GLU A 134 -4.23 0.83 17.92
CA GLU A 134 -2.81 1.12 17.77
C GLU A 134 -2.62 2.49 17.11
N GLN A 135 -1.59 3.23 17.54
CA GLN A 135 -1.25 4.54 17.02
C GLN A 135 0.20 4.61 16.54
N PHE A 136 0.45 5.39 15.49
CA PHE A 136 1.81 5.72 15.08
C PHE A 136 1.89 7.21 14.75
N LEU A 137 2.71 7.94 15.50
CA LEU A 137 2.85 9.39 15.41
C LEU A 137 4.31 9.71 15.07
N CYS A 138 4.55 10.42 13.98
CA CYS A 138 5.91 10.82 13.61
C CYS A 138 5.98 12.16 12.88
N LYS A 139 7.19 12.70 12.76
CA LYS A 139 7.52 13.83 11.88
C LYS A 139 8.53 13.41 10.81
N LEU A 140 8.33 13.91 9.60
CA LEU A 140 9.19 13.75 8.42
C LEU A 140 9.53 15.16 7.92
N GLY A 141 10.60 15.75 8.45
CA GLY A 141 10.86 17.19 8.26
C GLY A 141 9.73 18.04 8.85
N ASP A 142 9.12 18.88 8.01
CA ASP A 142 7.98 19.73 8.38
C ASP A 142 6.62 19.01 8.30
N VAL A 143 6.59 17.77 7.79
CA VAL A 143 5.36 16.98 7.67
C VAL A 143 5.09 16.20 8.96
N GLU A 144 3.92 16.41 9.55
CA GLU A 144 3.42 15.63 10.68
C GLU A 144 2.56 14.48 10.18
N CYS A 145 2.76 13.28 10.74
CA CYS A 145 2.03 12.07 10.39
C CYS A 145 1.31 11.50 11.61
N VAL A 146 0.05 11.15 11.42
CA VAL A 146 -0.82 10.53 12.42
C VAL A 146 -1.45 9.29 11.80
N CYS A 147 -1.23 8.12 12.39
CA CYS A 147 -1.88 6.89 11.96
C CYS A 147 -2.62 6.25 13.14
N GLU A 148 -3.77 5.64 12.87
CA GLU A 148 -4.52 4.85 13.85
C GLU A 148 -5.14 3.59 13.20
N GLN A 149 -5.09 2.46 13.91
CA GLN A 149 -5.83 1.27 13.50
C GLN A 149 -7.30 1.39 13.90
N VAL A 150 -8.13 1.86 12.97
CA VAL A 150 -9.54 2.20 13.20
C VAL A 150 -10.47 0.98 13.20
N CYS A 151 -10.10 -0.08 12.48
CA CYS A 151 -10.85 -1.35 12.46
C CYS A 151 -9.89 -2.54 12.42
N HIS A 152 -10.28 -3.67 12.99
CA HIS A 152 -9.48 -4.90 12.91
C HIS A 152 -10.18 -6.05 12.18
N HIS A 153 -11.51 -6.02 12.06
CA HIS A 153 -12.28 -7.04 11.34
C HIS A 153 -13.34 -6.36 10.44
N PRO A 154 -13.02 -6.08 9.16
CA PRO A 154 -11.71 -6.28 8.51
C PRO A 154 -10.65 -5.26 8.97
N PRO A 155 -9.34 -5.55 8.82
CA PRO A 155 -8.28 -4.60 9.19
C PRO A 155 -8.34 -3.34 8.32
N ILE A 156 -8.45 -2.18 8.96
CA ILE A 156 -8.39 -0.86 8.32
C ILE A 156 -7.50 0.05 9.18
N SER A 157 -6.49 0.63 8.54
CA SER A 157 -5.62 1.65 9.11
C SER A 157 -5.99 3.00 8.51
N ALA A 158 -6.20 4.02 9.33
CA ALA A 158 -6.35 5.39 8.89
C ALA A 158 -5.04 6.15 9.09
N PHE A 159 -4.75 7.10 8.20
CA PHE A 159 -3.55 7.93 8.24
C PHE A 159 -3.86 9.35 7.80
N TYR A 160 -3.17 10.30 8.41
CA TYR A 160 -3.25 11.72 8.11
C TYR A 160 -1.86 12.32 8.10
N LEU A 161 -1.54 13.06 7.05
CA LEU A 161 -0.30 13.81 6.93
C LEU A 161 -0.62 15.28 6.74
N GLN A 162 0.19 16.17 7.29
CA GLN A 162 0.05 17.61 7.06
C GLN A 162 1.39 18.33 7.07
N ASP A 163 1.52 19.30 6.18
CA ASP A 163 2.37 20.47 6.36
C ASP A 163 1.43 21.66 6.53
N GLU A 164 1.23 22.07 7.79
CA GLU A 164 0.29 23.13 8.14
C GLU A 164 0.71 24.48 7.56
N LYS A 165 2.01 24.76 7.51
CA LYS A 165 2.55 26.01 6.98
C LYS A 165 2.37 26.10 5.47
N ALA A 166 2.56 24.99 4.77
CA ALA A 166 2.34 24.91 3.32
C ALA A 166 0.85 24.83 2.95
N GLY A 167 -0.02 24.55 3.92
CA GLY A 167 -1.46 24.38 3.68
C GLY A 167 -1.77 23.11 2.89
N VAL A 168 -0.97 22.05 3.04
CA VAL A 168 -1.15 20.77 2.33
C VAL A 168 -1.42 19.67 3.35
N SER A 169 -2.41 18.82 3.07
CA SER A 169 -2.66 17.63 3.89
C SER A 169 -3.10 16.43 3.07
N LEU A 170 -2.87 15.23 3.58
CA LEU A 170 -3.38 13.98 3.04
C LEU A 170 -4.22 13.31 4.11
N ASN A 171 -5.48 13.01 3.81
CA ASN A 171 -6.31 12.14 4.63
C ASN A 171 -6.55 10.84 3.90
N GLY A 172 -6.20 9.71 4.51
CA GLY A 172 -6.43 8.42 3.90
C GLY A 172 -6.75 7.31 4.88
N HIS A 173 -7.25 6.23 4.33
CA HIS A 173 -7.35 4.96 5.02
C HIS A 173 -7.20 3.82 4.02
N SER A 174 -6.65 2.72 4.50
CA SER A 174 -6.49 1.52 3.69
C SER A 174 -6.74 0.25 4.49
N GLY A 175 -7.33 -0.73 3.80
CA GLY A 175 -7.46 -2.11 4.20
C GLY A 175 -7.08 -3.01 3.02
N GLN A 176 -6.84 -4.28 3.30
CA GLN A 176 -6.39 -5.23 2.29
C GLN A 176 -7.22 -6.52 2.35
N LYS A 177 -7.55 -7.06 1.18
CA LYS A 177 -8.14 -8.39 1.03
C LYS A 177 -7.22 -9.22 0.15
N ALA A 178 -6.60 -10.24 0.74
CA ALA A 178 -5.62 -11.07 0.04
C ALA A 178 -6.24 -12.42 -0.38
N ARG A 179 -5.98 -12.83 -1.62
CA ARG A 179 -6.47 -14.08 -2.22
C ARG A 179 -5.37 -14.78 -3.01
N PHE A 180 -5.35 -16.12 -2.98
CA PHE A 180 -4.48 -16.90 -3.86
C PHE A 180 -4.86 -16.75 -5.33
N LYS A 181 -3.82 -16.69 -6.16
CA LYS A 181 -3.87 -16.76 -7.62
C LYS A 181 -2.68 -17.55 -8.11
N GLY A 182 -2.83 -18.87 -8.20
CA GLY A 182 -1.75 -19.77 -8.57
C GLY A 182 -0.56 -19.63 -7.61
N THR A 183 0.61 -19.32 -8.16
CA THR A 183 1.86 -19.17 -7.39
C THR A 183 2.04 -17.79 -6.75
N SER A 184 0.99 -16.97 -6.69
CA SER A 184 1.02 -15.58 -6.24
C SER A 184 -0.15 -15.25 -5.32
N ILE A 185 -0.03 -14.20 -4.52
CA ILE A 185 -1.14 -13.66 -3.71
C ILE A 185 -1.56 -12.34 -4.34
N LYS A 186 -2.80 -12.27 -4.84
CA LYS A 186 -3.40 -11.00 -5.27
C LYS A 186 -3.97 -10.30 -4.04
N THR A 187 -3.57 -9.06 -3.82
CA THR A 187 -4.06 -8.23 -2.72
C THR A 187 -4.86 -7.07 -3.29
N GLU A 188 -6.14 -7.05 -2.96
CA GLU A 188 -7.07 -5.98 -3.31
C GLU A 188 -7.03 -4.93 -2.21
N GLN A 189 -6.76 -3.68 -2.58
CA GLN A 189 -6.73 -2.56 -1.65
C GLN A 189 -8.13 -1.96 -1.54
N VAL A 190 -8.56 -1.72 -0.30
CA VAL A 190 -9.81 -1.03 0.05
C VAL A 190 -9.44 0.29 0.69
N GLY A 191 -10.15 1.36 0.34
CA GLY A 191 -10.06 2.63 1.03
C GLY A 191 -9.91 3.79 0.06
N ARG A 192 -9.43 4.91 0.61
CA ARG A 192 -9.41 6.20 -0.06
C ARG A 192 -8.24 7.03 0.44
N ALA A 193 -7.60 7.76 -0.45
CA ALA A 193 -6.65 8.81 -0.12
C ALA A 193 -7.09 10.12 -0.79
N VAL A 194 -7.14 11.20 -0.01
CA VAL A 194 -7.53 12.54 -0.46
C VAL A 194 -6.47 13.53 -0.02
N LEU A 195 -5.74 14.07 -0.99
CA LEU A 195 -4.85 15.20 -0.78
C LEU A 195 -5.70 16.49 -0.83
N TYR A 196 -5.44 17.43 0.06
CA TYR A 196 -6.11 18.74 0.11
C TYR A 196 -5.07 19.86 0.10
N VAL A 197 -5.28 20.85 -0.77
CA VAL A 197 -4.45 22.06 -0.89
C VAL A 197 -5.31 23.26 -0.52
N LYS A 198 -5.11 23.77 0.70
CA LYS A 198 -5.95 24.81 1.32
C LYS A 198 -6.01 26.10 0.49
N GLN A 199 -4.88 26.54 -0.06
CA GLN A 199 -4.78 27.79 -0.82
C GLN A 199 -5.75 27.87 -2.01
N TYR A 200 -6.03 26.74 -2.66
CA TYR A 200 -6.90 26.68 -3.84
C TYR A 200 -8.27 26.06 -3.53
N ASP A 201 -8.51 25.64 -2.29
CA ASP A 201 -9.65 24.80 -1.90
C ASP A 201 -9.81 23.58 -2.83
N GLU A 202 -8.69 22.96 -3.19
CA GLU A 202 -8.63 21.85 -4.14
C GLU A 202 -8.34 20.52 -3.45
N GLN A 203 -9.01 19.47 -3.93
CA GLN A 203 -8.86 18.10 -3.48
C GLN A 203 -8.35 17.23 -4.63
N TYR A 204 -7.52 16.25 -4.30
CA TYR A 204 -7.07 15.22 -5.23
C TYR A 204 -7.42 13.85 -4.65
N VAL A 205 -8.39 13.16 -5.26
CA VAL A 205 -8.72 11.78 -4.91
C VAL A 205 -7.78 10.85 -5.65
N ILE A 206 -7.13 9.97 -4.91
CA ILE A 206 -6.10 9.05 -5.40
C ILE A 206 -6.61 7.62 -5.14
N ASP A 207 -6.69 6.82 -6.19
CA ASP A 207 -6.94 5.38 -6.06
C ASP A 207 -5.62 4.62 -5.81
N PHE A 208 -5.73 3.32 -5.51
CA PHE A 208 -4.57 2.49 -5.20
C PHE A 208 -4.27 1.49 -6.33
N PRO A 209 -2.98 1.16 -6.58
CA PRO A 209 -2.62 0.11 -7.53
C PRO A 209 -3.08 -1.27 -7.05
N ASP A 210 -3.26 -2.21 -7.97
CA ASP A 210 -3.42 -3.61 -7.59
C ASP A 210 -2.06 -4.17 -7.15
N LEU A 211 -2.06 -5.01 -6.12
CA LEU A 211 -0.85 -5.59 -5.56
C LEU A 211 -0.80 -7.09 -5.83
N MET A 212 0.34 -7.59 -6.27
CA MET A 212 0.64 -9.02 -6.32
C MET A 212 1.89 -9.33 -5.51
N ILE A 213 1.78 -10.24 -4.54
CA ILE A 213 2.93 -10.81 -3.85
C ILE A 213 3.41 -12.00 -4.66
N ARG A 214 4.61 -11.89 -5.21
CA ARG A 214 5.30 -12.93 -5.99
C ARG A 214 6.40 -13.57 -5.14
N GLY A 215 6.89 -14.75 -5.52
CA GLY A 215 8.10 -15.36 -4.95
C GLY A 215 7.98 -15.86 -3.49
N PHE A 216 6.82 -15.71 -2.85
CA PHE A 216 6.64 -16.10 -1.44
C PHE A 216 6.84 -17.60 -1.20
N LEU A 217 6.54 -18.46 -2.20
CA LEU A 217 6.73 -19.90 -2.13
C LEU A 217 8.20 -20.35 -2.06
N THR A 218 9.13 -19.54 -2.56
CA THR A 218 10.58 -19.84 -2.57
C THR A 218 11.35 -19.12 -1.46
N GLY A 219 10.65 -18.32 -0.64
CA GLY A 219 11.22 -17.47 0.40
C GLY A 219 11.72 -16.12 -0.12
N ALA A 220 11.56 -15.82 -1.42
CA ALA A 220 12.00 -14.59 -2.06
C ALA A 220 10.80 -13.70 -2.41
N ALA A 221 9.98 -13.37 -1.42
CA ALA A 221 8.78 -12.58 -1.65
C ALA A 221 9.11 -11.16 -2.14
N TYR A 222 8.31 -10.63 -3.05
CA TYR A 222 8.35 -9.23 -3.48
C TYR A 222 6.98 -8.76 -3.98
N LEU A 223 6.78 -7.44 -4.01
CA LEU A 223 5.56 -6.83 -4.52
C LEU A 223 5.71 -6.45 -5.99
N GLU A 224 4.69 -6.79 -6.78
CA GLU A 224 4.51 -6.34 -8.16
C GLU A 224 3.22 -5.50 -8.21
N LEU A 225 3.33 -4.26 -8.71
CA LEU A 225 2.20 -3.37 -8.93
C LEU A 225 1.56 -3.65 -10.29
N ALA A 226 0.23 -3.55 -10.37
CA ALA A 226 -0.52 -3.74 -11.59
C ALA A 226 -1.75 -2.84 -11.67
N GLY A 227 -2.35 -2.78 -12.86
CA GLY A 227 -3.60 -2.07 -13.10
C GLY A 227 -3.40 -0.57 -13.29
N VAL A 228 -4.52 0.14 -13.37
CA VAL A 228 -4.55 1.60 -13.56
C VAL A 228 -4.85 2.27 -12.23
N CYS A 229 -4.06 3.31 -11.95
CA CYS A 229 -4.24 4.27 -10.89
C CYS A 229 -4.59 5.64 -11.51
N THR A 230 -5.49 6.38 -10.87
CA THR A 230 -6.02 7.68 -11.25
C THR A 230 -5.90 8.65 -10.09
N ILE A 231 -5.45 9.86 -10.39
CA ILE A 231 -5.48 11.02 -9.50
C ILE A 231 -6.44 12.04 -10.12
N ALA A 232 -7.62 12.23 -9.52
CA ALA A 232 -8.64 13.14 -10.01
C ALA A 232 -8.69 14.41 -9.14
N CYS A 233 -8.72 15.58 -9.78
CA CYS A 233 -8.82 16.86 -9.07
C CYS A 233 -10.27 17.35 -8.98
N SER A 234 -10.62 18.01 -7.87
CA SER A 234 -11.93 18.63 -7.67
C SER A 234 -12.21 19.81 -8.60
N ASN A 235 -11.21 20.31 -9.31
CA ASN A 235 -11.43 21.32 -10.36
C ASN A 235 -12.14 20.75 -11.60
N GLY A 236 -12.21 19.42 -11.75
CA GLY A 236 -12.90 18.74 -12.86
C GLY A 236 -12.17 18.81 -14.21
N HIS A 237 -11.04 19.50 -14.29
CA HIS A 237 -10.30 19.73 -15.53
C HIS A 237 -9.05 18.86 -15.62
N THR A 238 -8.31 18.72 -14.52
CA THR A 238 -7.00 18.03 -14.51
C THR A 238 -7.09 16.64 -13.91
N GLN A 239 -6.42 15.66 -14.53
CA GLN A 239 -6.34 14.28 -14.05
C GLN A 239 -4.98 13.66 -14.41
N THR A 240 -4.49 12.75 -13.58
CA THR A 240 -3.37 11.86 -13.92
C THR A 240 -3.86 10.42 -13.99
N THR A 241 -3.42 9.65 -14.98
CA THR A 241 -3.62 8.20 -15.06
C THR A 241 -2.28 7.49 -15.22
N ILE A 242 -2.04 6.45 -14.41
CA ILE A 242 -0.81 5.65 -14.39
C ILE A 242 -1.20 4.17 -14.48
N GLU A 243 -0.78 3.51 -15.56
CA GLU A 243 -0.81 2.06 -15.71
C GLU A 243 0.50 1.47 -15.20
N PHE A 244 0.39 0.56 -14.22
CA PHE A 244 1.49 -0.27 -13.75
C PHE A 244 1.57 -1.53 -14.60
N VAL A 245 2.67 -1.68 -15.32
CA VAL A 245 2.87 -2.76 -16.30
C VAL A 245 3.57 -3.94 -15.61
N PRO A 246 2.89 -5.11 -15.47
CA PRO A 246 3.50 -6.31 -14.88
C PRO A 246 4.67 -6.80 -15.71
N LYS A 247 5.57 -7.59 -15.10
CA LYS A 247 6.73 -8.13 -15.81
C LYS A 247 6.32 -8.96 -17.03
N PRO A 248 6.90 -8.73 -18.22
CA PRO A 248 6.71 -9.62 -19.37
C PRO A 248 7.21 -11.04 -19.13
N TRP A 249 6.49 -12.02 -19.68
CA TRP A 249 6.81 -13.46 -19.56
C TRP A 249 8.11 -13.87 -20.25
N PHE A 250 8.52 -13.16 -21.31
CA PHE A 250 9.72 -13.49 -22.11
C PHE A 250 11.01 -12.84 -21.60
N GLY A 251 10.99 -12.31 -20.37
CA GLY A 251 12.09 -11.54 -19.81
C GLY A 251 11.96 -10.03 -20.08
N GLY A 252 12.70 -9.23 -19.31
CA GLY A 252 12.63 -7.77 -19.34
C GLY A 252 12.79 -7.14 -17.96
N GLU A 253 12.84 -5.81 -17.93
CA GLU A 253 12.85 -5.04 -16.71
C GLU A 253 11.48 -5.12 -15.99
N HIS A 254 11.51 -4.93 -14.68
CA HIS A 254 10.32 -4.91 -13.84
C HIS A 254 9.84 -3.48 -13.58
N ASN A 255 8.63 -3.35 -13.04
CA ASN A 255 8.12 -2.12 -12.43
C ASN A 255 7.90 -0.96 -13.41
N HIS A 256 7.64 -1.28 -14.68
CA HIS A 256 7.35 -0.26 -15.68
C HIS A 256 6.03 0.46 -15.43
N ILE A 257 5.99 1.72 -15.83
CA ILE A 257 4.76 2.50 -15.88
C ILE A 257 4.54 3.10 -17.27
N LYS A 258 3.28 3.36 -17.57
CA LYS A 258 2.83 4.22 -18.67
C LYS A 258 1.72 5.11 -18.15
N GLY A 259 1.59 6.32 -18.64
CA GLY A 259 0.53 7.18 -18.16
C GLY A 259 0.52 8.54 -18.81
N ALA A 260 -0.38 9.39 -18.34
CA ALA A 260 -0.51 10.74 -18.82
C ALA A 260 -1.11 11.65 -17.75
N ILE A 261 -0.77 12.93 -17.84
CA ILE A 261 -1.49 14.02 -17.20
C ILE A 261 -2.33 14.70 -18.27
N THR A 262 -3.63 14.83 -18.02
CA THR A 262 -4.59 15.44 -18.93
C THR A 262 -5.20 16.71 -18.32
N CYS A 263 -5.59 17.63 -19.20
CA CYS A 263 -6.42 18.79 -18.87
C CYS A 263 -7.53 18.85 -19.92
N ASP A 264 -8.80 18.85 -19.49
CA ASP A 264 -9.98 18.84 -20.36
C ASP A 264 -10.01 17.64 -21.32
N GLY A 265 -9.49 16.50 -20.87
CA GLY A 265 -9.36 15.29 -21.69
C GLY A 265 -8.20 15.32 -22.69
N GLU A 266 -7.48 16.44 -22.83
CA GLU A 266 -6.28 16.50 -23.66
C GLU A 266 -5.02 16.16 -22.87
N GLU A 267 -4.20 15.27 -23.41
CA GLU A 267 -2.87 14.98 -22.86
C GLU A 267 -1.99 16.22 -22.88
N ARG A 268 -1.41 16.55 -21.72
CA ARG A 268 -0.44 17.63 -21.51
C ARG A 268 0.96 17.07 -21.25
N TYR A 269 1.03 15.92 -20.60
CA TYR A 269 2.27 15.24 -20.28
C TYR A 269 2.11 13.71 -20.44
N THR A 270 3.11 13.05 -21.00
CA THR A 270 3.23 11.58 -21.02
C THR A 270 4.14 11.12 -19.88
N LEU A 271 3.75 10.08 -19.14
CA LEU A 271 4.54 9.44 -18.08
C LEU A 271 5.18 8.14 -18.60
N SER A 272 6.44 7.92 -18.23
CA SER A 272 7.16 6.68 -18.56
C SER A 272 8.24 6.35 -17.52
N GLY A 273 8.83 5.17 -17.62
CA GLY A 273 9.95 4.75 -16.78
C GLY A 273 9.58 3.59 -15.86
N ARG A 274 10.18 3.57 -14.67
CA ARG A 274 10.01 2.52 -13.67
C ARG A 274 9.76 3.15 -12.30
N TRP A 275 8.64 2.79 -11.66
CA TRP A 275 8.22 3.40 -10.39
C TRP A 275 9.19 3.16 -9.23
N SER A 276 10.01 2.12 -9.33
CA SER A 276 11.00 1.74 -8.33
C SER A 276 12.43 2.19 -8.69
N HIS A 277 12.62 2.95 -9.77
CA HIS A 277 13.91 3.49 -10.22
C HIS A 277 13.66 4.93 -10.71
N LYS A 278 13.85 5.20 -12.00
CA LYS A 278 13.64 6.51 -12.62
C LYS A 278 12.29 6.60 -13.32
N THR A 279 11.54 7.63 -12.97
CA THR A 279 10.30 8.02 -13.65
C THR A 279 10.54 9.31 -14.43
N PHE A 280 9.95 9.39 -15.62
CA PHE A 280 10.11 10.49 -16.55
C PHE A 280 8.76 11.06 -16.97
N VAL A 281 8.79 12.32 -17.35
CA VAL A 281 7.68 13.04 -17.97
C VAL A 281 8.13 13.65 -19.29
N THR A 282 7.25 13.67 -20.30
CA THR A 282 7.47 14.37 -21.57
C THR A 282 6.29 15.30 -21.83
N LYS A 283 6.56 16.59 -22.03
CA LYS A 283 5.50 17.57 -22.32
C LYS A 283 4.97 17.37 -23.74
N LYS A 284 3.66 17.59 -23.94
CA LYS A 284 3.04 17.52 -25.26
C LYS A 284 3.76 18.43 -26.25
N GLY A 285 4.26 17.85 -27.34
CA GLY A 285 5.00 18.56 -28.40
C GLY A 285 6.52 18.47 -28.26
N ASP A 286 7.03 18.03 -27.11
CA ASP A 286 8.47 17.83 -26.89
C ASP A 286 8.88 16.39 -27.21
N SER A 287 10.13 16.19 -27.65
CA SER A 287 10.73 14.86 -27.80
C SER A 287 11.50 14.41 -26.57
N ASP A 288 11.92 15.37 -25.73
CA ASP A 288 12.90 15.13 -24.68
C ASP A 288 12.20 14.69 -23.39
N LYS A 289 12.75 13.64 -22.78
CA LYS A 289 12.29 13.14 -21.49
C LYS A 289 12.92 13.95 -20.37
N GLN A 290 12.08 14.48 -19.49
CA GLN A 290 12.50 15.13 -18.26
C GLN A 290 12.40 14.14 -17.10
N LEU A 291 13.41 14.13 -16.22
CA LEU A 291 13.37 13.31 -15.01
C LEU A 291 12.29 13.87 -14.07
N LEU A 292 11.33 13.02 -13.69
CA LEU A 292 10.29 13.37 -12.73
C LEU A 292 10.72 13.01 -11.31
N PHE A 293 11.25 11.79 -11.13
CA PHE A 293 11.70 11.28 -9.84
C PHE A 293 12.72 10.14 -10.04
N ASP A 294 13.70 10.06 -9.14
CA ASP A 294 14.72 9.02 -9.10
C ASP A 294 14.76 8.38 -7.72
N ALA A 295 14.24 7.15 -7.59
CA ALA A 295 14.13 6.45 -6.32
C ALA A 295 15.50 6.09 -5.69
N GLU A 296 16.57 6.06 -6.49
CA GLU A 296 17.91 5.68 -6.04
C GLU A 296 18.70 6.91 -5.56
N GLU A 297 18.47 8.07 -6.18
CA GLU A 297 19.20 9.31 -5.88
C GLU A 297 18.46 10.23 -4.89
N GLU A 298 17.16 10.01 -4.65
CA GLU A 298 16.32 10.83 -3.75
C GLU A 298 15.95 10.05 -2.48
N PRO A 299 16.76 10.11 -1.40
CA PRO A 299 16.54 9.31 -0.19
C PRO A 299 15.26 9.71 0.55
N MET A 300 14.63 8.72 1.19
CA MET A 300 13.48 8.95 2.06
C MET A 300 13.90 9.71 3.32
N ALA A 301 13.03 10.60 3.79
CA ALA A 301 13.23 11.35 5.02
C ALA A 301 13.23 10.43 6.26
N GLU A 302 13.99 10.84 7.27
CA GLU A 302 14.02 10.16 8.56
C GLU A 302 12.69 10.37 9.31
N ARG A 303 12.07 9.25 9.73
CA ARG A 303 10.89 9.27 10.60
C ARG A 303 11.32 9.54 12.03
N LYS A 304 10.89 10.67 12.59
CA LYS A 304 11.16 11.03 13.99
C LYS A 304 9.93 10.76 14.83
N THR A 305 10.05 9.86 15.80
CA THR A 305 9.03 9.55 16.80
C THR A 305 9.46 10.10 18.16
N ALA A 306 8.51 10.24 19.10
CA ALA A 306 8.87 10.55 20.49
C ALA A 306 9.73 9.41 21.10
N PRO A 307 10.58 9.70 22.09
CA PRO A 307 11.27 8.66 22.87
C PRO A 307 10.29 7.61 23.40
N ILE A 308 10.72 6.34 23.48
CA ILE A 308 9.84 5.21 23.87
C ILE A 308 9.19 5.44 25.24
N GLU A 309 9.89 6.10 26.14
CA GLU A 309 9.42 6.41 27.50
C GLU A 309 8.28 7.44 27.51
N GLU A 310 8.21 8.29 26.49
CA GLU A 310 7.18 9.33 26.32
C GLU A 310 5.98 8.83 25.48
N GLN A 311 6.15 7.73 24.74
CA GLN A 311 5.10 7.12 23.94
C GLN A 311 4.03 6.45 24.81
N GLN A 312 2.78 6.48 24.36
CA GLN A 312 1.69 5.70 24.98
C GLN A 312 1.89 4.19 24.77
N GLU A 313 1.30 3.37 25.64
CA GLU A 313 1.43 1.90 25.57
C GLU A 313 0.92 1.29 24.25
N ILE A 314 0.03 1.99 23.57
CA ILE A 314 -0.57 1.59 22.28
C ILE A 314 0.19 2.11 21.06
N GLU A 315 1.25 2.89 21.25
CA GLU A 315 2.05 3.38 20.13
C GLU A 315 2.97 2.28 19.58
N SER A 316 3.03 2.14 18.25
CA SER A 316 3.61 0.96 17.59
C SER A 316 5.01 0.60 18.06
N HIS A 317 5.90 1.58 18.23
CA HIS A 317 7.28 1.32 18.66
C HIS A 317 7.36 0.81 20.11
N ARG A 318 6.59 1.39 21.03
CA ARG A 318 6.51 0.92 22.43
C ARG A 318 5.82 -0.44 22.53
N LEU A 319 4.71 -0.62 21.80
CA LEU A 319 3.91 -1.86 21.79
C LEU A 319 4.70 -3.04 21.23
N TRP A 320 5.28 -2.88 20.04
CA TRP A 320 5.96 -3.96 19.32
C TRP A 320 7.46 -4.05 19.61
N GLY A 321 8.03 -3.08 20.34
CA GLY A 321 9.46 -3.00 20.67
C GLY A 321 10.07 -4.31 21.16
N PRO A 322 9.47 -5.02 22.15
CA PRO A 322 9.98 -6.32 22.61
C PRO A 322 10.03 -7.39 21.53
N VAL A 323 9.03 -7.44 20.64
CA VAL A 323 8.99 -8.37 19.50
C VAL A 323 10.10 -8.01 18.52
N THR A 324 10.23 -6.73 18.18
CA THR A 324 11.22 -6.22 17.23
C THR A 324 12.66 -6.46 17.71
N GLU A 325 12.94 -6.30 19.00
CA GLU A 325 14.26 -6.59 19.58
C GLU A 325 14.59 -8.08 19.53
N ALA A 326 13.61 -8.94 19.82
CA ALA A 326 13.78 -10.39 19.69
C ALA A 326 13.98 -10.83 18.23
N LEU A 327 13.33 -10.18 17.27
CA LEU A 327 13.56 -10.42 15.83
C LEU A 327 14.97 -10.01 15.39
N LYS A 328 15.44 -8.82 15.82
CA LYS A 328 16.80 -8.33 15.51
C LYS A 328 17.88 -9.28 16.02
N SER A 329 17.69 -9.82 17.21
CA SER A 329 18.58 -10.82 17.83
C SER A 329 18.35 -12.25 17.33
N LYS A 330 17.46 -12.46 16.36
CA LYS A 330 17.07 -13.77 15.80
C LYS A 330 16.58 -14.78 16.86
N ASN A 331 16.05 -14.28 17.97
CA ASN A 331 15.46 -15.09 19.01
C ASN A 331 13.96 -15.29 18.74
N TYR A 332 13.65 -16.12 17.73
CA TYR A 332 12.27 -16.32 17.28
C TYR A 332 11.35 -16.95 18.35
N SER A 333 11.91 -17.68 19.30
CA SER A 333 11.15 -18.22 20.45
C SER A 333 10.61 -17.08 21.31
N VAL A 334 11.48 -16.14 21.70
CA VAL A 334 11.07 -14.95 22.47
C VAL A 334 10.15 -14.06 21.64
N ALA A 335 10.44 -13.84 20.36
CA ALA A 335 9.59 -13.04 19.48
C ALA A 335 8.16 -13.59 19.40
N ASN A 336 7.98 -14.91 19.27
CA ASN A 336 6.67 -15.55 19.28
C ASN A 336 5.97 -15.41 20.64
N ALA A 337 6.71 -15.53 21.75
CA ALA A 337 6.15 -15.39 23.09
C ALA A 337 5.65 -13.95 23.35
N GLU A 338 6.46 -12.92 23.06
CA GLU A 338 6.06 -11.51 23.21
C GLU A 338 4.88 -11.15 22.29
N LYS A 339 4.91 -11.62 21.04
CA LYS A 339 3.79 -11.44 20.11
C LYS A 339 2.49 -12.06 20.65
N SER A 340 2.57 -13.26 21.23
CA SER A 340 1.38 -13.93 21.80
C SER A 340 0.79 -13.15 22.97
N LYS A 341 1.63 -12.54 23.83
CA LYS A 341 1.15 -11.68 24.93
C LYS A 341 0.33 -10.50 24.42
N ILE A 342 0.78 -9.84 23.36
CA ILE A 342 0.07 -8.69 22.75
C ILE A 342 -1.28 -9.15 22.18
N GLU A 343 -1.29 -10.27 21.43
CA GLU A 343 -2.52 -10.81 20.85
C GLU A 343 -3.53 -11.29 21.90
N ASP A 344 -3.06 -11.93 22.98
CA ASP A 344 -3.90 -12.38 24.08
C ASP A 344 -4.47 -11.21 24.89
N TRP A 345 -3.65 -10.20 25.18
CA TRP A 345 -4.12 -8.96 25.80
C TRP A 345 -5.21 -8.30 24.95
N GLN A 346 -5.00 -8.21 23.64
CA GLN A 346 -6.00 -7.66 22.73
C GLN A 346 -7.30 -8.47 22.72
N ARG A 347 -7.23 -9.81 22.71
CA ARG A 347 -8.42 -10.69 22.80
C ARG A 347 -9.19 -10.44 24.09
N LYS A 348 -8.48 -10.25 25.21
CA LYS A 348 -9.07 -9.92 26.51
C LYS A 348 -9.79 -8.57 26.47
N VAL A 349 -9.14 -7.51 26.01
CA VAL A 349 -9.74 -6.16 25.92
C VAL A 349 -10.97 -6.14 24.97
N ARG A 350 -10.97 -6.96 23.92
CA ARG A 350 -12.17 -7.12 23.06
C ARG A 350 -13.31 -7.81 23.79
N LYS A 351 -12.99 -8.87 24.53
CA LYS A 351 -13.99 -9.60 25.32
C LYS A 351 -14.59 -8.71 26.40
N GLU A 352 -13.78 -7.98 27.14
CA GLU A 352 -14.24 -7.03 28.17
C GLU A 352 -15.19 -5.99 27.60
N ARG A 353 -14.86 -5.39 26.43
CA ARG A 353 -15.77 -4.46 25.74
C ARG A 353 -17.09 -5.11 25.33
N ALA A 354 -17.05 -6.34 24.81
CA ALA A 354 -18.25 -7.07 24.42
C ALA A 354 -19.13 -7.40 25.64
N ASP A 355 -18.51 -7.87 26.74
CA ASP A 355 -19.20 -8.19 28.00
C ASP A 355 -19.86 -6.94 28.61
N ASN A 356 -19.27 -5.75 28.40
CA ASN A 356 -19.81 -4.46 28.85
C ASN A 356 -20.77 -3.78 27.85
N ASN A 357 -21.03 -4.36 26.68
CA ASN A 357 -21.76 -3.73 25.55
C ASN A 357 -21.17 -2.36 25.12
N GLU A 358 -19.85 -2.20 25.22
CA GLU A 358 -19.15 -0.99 24.81
C GLU A 358 -18.84 -1.02 23.31
N THR A 359 -19.22 0.03 22.60
CA THR A 359 -18.85 0.20 21.19
C THR A 359 -17.48 0.85 21.09
N TRP A 360 -16.56 0.21 20.36
CA TRP A 360 -15.26 0.80 20.06
C TRP A 360 -15.40 2.04 19.17
N GLN A 361 -14.67 3.11 19.52
CA GLN A 361 -14.51 4.29 18.67
C GLN A 361 -13.02 4.66 18.60
N PRO A 362 -12.48 4.93 17.39
CA PRO A 362 -11.12 5.44 17.28
C PRO A 362 -10.98 6.82 17.91
N LYS A 363 -9.78 7.14 18.39
CA LYS A 363 -9.49 8.38 19.11
C LYS A 363 -9.15 9.54 18.19
N LEU A 364 -8.52 9.27 17.04
CA LEU A 364 -7.95 10.28 16.16
C LEU A 364 -8.75 10.44 14.86
N PHE A 365 -9.57 9.45 14.50
CA PHE A 365 -10.36 9.46 13.27
C PHE A 365 -11.84 9.21 13.54
N LYS A 366 -12.69 9.87 12.76
CA LYS A 366 -14.14 9.65 12.72
C LYS A 366 -14.53 9.07 11.36
N PHE A 367 -15.50 8.16 11.34
CA PHE A 367 -16.03 7.64 10.09
C PHE A 367 -17.13 8.57 9.56
N VAL A 368 -17.02 8.99 8.30
CA VAL A 368 -18.00 9.81 7.59
C VAL A 368 -18.59 8.95 6.47
N GLU A 369 -19.86 8.56 6.60
CA GLU A 369 -20.55 7.80 5.56
C GLU A 369 -20.77 8.67 4.32
N ASP A 370 -20.51 8.13 3.13
CA ASP A 370 -20.70 8.85 1.86
C ASP A 370 -22.15 9.33 1.70
N ALA A 371 -23.12 8.52 2.14
CA ALA A 371 -24.55 8.87 2.12
C ALA A 371 -24.91 10.03 3.07
N SER A 372 -24.08 10.28 4.08
CA SER A 372 -24.26 11.35 5.08
C SER A 372 -23.44 12.60 4.78
N ALA A 373 -22.66 12.60 3.69
CA ALA A 373 -21.80 13.72 3.29
C ALA A 373 -22.63 14.99 3.11
N SER A 374 -22.41 15.97 4.00
CA SER A 374 -23.24 17.18 4.09
C SER A 374 -22.46 18.45 3.76
N ASP A 375 -21.19 18.52 4.16
CA ASP A 375 -20.29 19.61 3.86
C ASP A 375 -19.74 19.52 2.41
N THR A 376 -19.29 20.67 1.90
CA THR A 376 -18.76 20.79 0.53
C THR A 376 -17.55 19.90 0.31
N TYR A 377 -16.69 19.74 1.32
CA TYR A 377 -15.46 18.96 1.19
C TYR A 377 -15.79 17.48 0.97
N SER A 378 -16.65 16.92 1.82
CA SER A 378 -17.09 15.52 1.75
C SER A 378 -17.88 15.24 0.47
N LYS A 379 -18.77 16.14 0.05
CA LYS A 379 -19.56 15.98 -1.19
C LYS A 379 -18.69 15.88 -2.44
N ARG A 380 -17.71 16.79 -2.60
CA ARG A 380 -16.77 16.75 -3.74
C ARG A 380 -15.99 15.44 -3.79
N ASN A 381 -15.53 14.94 -2.64
CA ASN A 381 -14.86 13.64 -2.55
C ASN A 381 -15.77 12.50 -3.02
N VAL A 382 -17.02 12.46 -2.55
CA VAL A 382 -18.01 11.44 -2.96
C VAL A 382 -18.26 11.48 -4.47
N GLU A 383 -18.44 12.66 -5.04
CA GLU A 383 -18.67 12.84 -6.48
C GLU A 383 -17.49 12.35 -7.32
N MET A 384 -16.26 12.76 -6.99
CA MET A 384 -15.05 12.30 -7.70
C MET A 384 -14.86 10.79 -7.57
N VAL A 385 -15.00 10.25 -6.37
CA VAL A 385 -14.96 8.80 -6.10
C VAL A 385 -15.96 8.08 -7.01
N GLN A 386 -17.21 8.55 -7.09
CA GLN A 386 -18.23 7.94 -7.96
C GLN A 386 -17.87 7.98 -9.45
N GLN A 387 -17.26 9.06 -9.93
CA GLN A 387 -16.80 9.19 -11.32
C GLN A 387 -15.62 8.26 -11.63
N MET A 388 -14.75 8.03 -10.65
CA MET A 388 -13.61 7.12 -10.77
C MET A 388 -14.01 5.62 -10.73
N ARG A 389 -15.24 5.25 -10.33
CA ARG A 389 -15.73 3.87 -10.11
C ARG A 389 -15.77 2.99 -11.37
N ARG A 390 -14.61 2.68 -11.96
CA ARG A 390 -14.38 1.52 -12.84
C ARG A 390 -13.91 0.29 -12.06
N LYS A 391 -13.40 0.48 -10.84
CA LYS A 391 -13.17 -0.58 -9.84
C LYS A 391 -14.22 -0.44 -8.74
N ALA A 392 -14.70 -1.54 -8.19
CA ALA A 392 -15.56 -1.51 -7.01
C ALA A 392 -14.77 -0.87 -5.85
N LEU A 393 -15.01 0.41 -5.57
CA LEU A 393 -14.53 1.02 -4.34
C LEU A 393 -15.29 0.32 -3.20
N LEU A 394 -14.53 -0.39 -2.38
CA LEU A 394 -15.02 -1.30 -1.35
C LEU A 394 -15.39 -0.54 -0.05
N ASP A 395 -15.28 0.79 -0.03
CA ASP A 395 -15.68 1.66 1.08
C ASP A 395 -17.01 2.38 0.80
N ASN A 396 -17.79 2.62 1.86
CA ASN A 396 -19.06 3.35 1.86
C ASN A 396 -18.95 4.69 2.59
N GLY A 397 -17.71 5.17 2.80
CA GLY A 397 -17.39 6.34 3.59
C GLY A 397 -15.88 6.51 3.71
N ALA A 398 -15.46 7.51 4.48
CA ALA A 398 -14.06 7.78 4.74
C ALA A 398 -13.79 7.90 6.24
N TRP A 399 -12.66 7.34 6.69
CA TRP A 399 -12.10 7.71 7.98
C TRP A 399 -11.38 9.04 7.84
N THR A 400 -11.85 10.05 8.58
CA THR A 400 -11.37 11.42 8.52
C THR A 400 -10.73 11.82 9.83
N TYR A 401 -9.54 12.42 9.77
CA TYR A 401 -8.86 12.93 10.95
C TYR A 401 -9.68 14.01 11.63
N ILE A 402 -9.87 13.92 12.95
CA ILE A 402 -10.76 14.81 13.71
C ILE A 402 -10.29 16.27 13.75
N ASN A 403 -9.01 16.52 13.50
CA ASN A 403 -8.42 17.86 13.43
C ASN A 403 -7.92 18.17 12.01
N SER A 404 -8.57 17.61 10.98
CA SER A 404 -8.13 17.78 9.60
C SER A 404 -8.11 19.25 9.18
N LEU A 405 -7.11 19.62 8.37
CA LEU A 405 -6.88 20.99 7.88
C LEU A 405 -8.12 21.63 7.26
N HIS A 406 -8.98 20.86 6.57
CA HIS A 406 -10.20 21.36 5.94
C HIS A 406 -11.31 21.76 6.93
N GLU A 407 -11.25 21.29 8.19
CA GLU A 407 -12.26 21.61 9.22
C GLU A 407 -11.90 22.89 10.00
N ARG A 408 -10.66 23.39 9.85
CA ARG A 408 -10.16 24.54 10.60
C ARG A 408 -10.62 25.82 9.92
N LYS A 409 -11.42 26.63 10.63
CA LYS A 409 -11.78 27.99 10.21
C LYS A 409 -10.57 28.90 10.42
N ASP A 410 -10.30 29.76 9.44
CA ASP A 410 -9.29 30.82 9.53
C ASP A 410 -9.60 31.86 10.62
#